data_AF-A0A965JYS7-F1
#
_entry.id   AF-A0A965JYS7-F1
#
_cell.length_a   1.000
_cell.length_b   1.000
_cell.length_c   1.000
_cell.angle_alpha   90.00
_cell.angle_beta   90.00
_cell.angle_gamma   90.00
#
_symmetry.space_group_name_H-M   'P 1'
#
loop_
_entity.id
_entity.type
_entity.pdbx_description
1 polymer ?
#
loop_
_entity_poly.entity_id
_entity_poly.type
_entity_poly.pdbx_seq_one_letter_code
_entity_poly.pdbx_strand_id
1 'polypeptide(L)'
;ATPSAIALVRSELRTSGLSVSALSPNNLVLRVSGNAEQVSATFHTKLQRYRDVSGEIATVATSRIGLASPIAHYVAGISGLNGFEHPHATSANANSAAARPSLAGPTACTSASNAAASRHVYLPSQIAHAYGLDTAYANGFNGAGHSVAVVEFADYYRSDMTTYLNCFGLSNTIINVVMNGGAGASTAADGGAEVALDLQQIASLAPGATIYNYMHPNDSNGFVDEFNQIANDHLADSVSVSWGLCEADISSAAQQPLLQQLAAQGQSVFVAAGDSGSSSCAYNAEPGDSAVSYSPIVDDPSNSPWVTGIGGLSVTSISPLVQTVWNGGCGSPCGGGGGFSNVYDRPDWQVGPGVTLTNQRQVPDISVMGDPRTGMLAYYAGGWQGFGGTSIGAPILGAMAAVGAQACGIANLGFLNPRLYQMAISGTGIIDVTTGSNDIYSTGSYSATSGYDVASGLGSPNPATFLPALCGQ
;
A
#
# COMPACT_ATOMS: atom_id res chain seq x y z
N ALA A 1 -10.29 18.63 16.65
CA ALA A 1 -11.13 18.59 17.87
C ALA A 1 -10.98 19.91 18.65
N THR A 2 -11.98 20.34 19.43
CA THR A 2 -11.83 21.54 20.28
C THR A 2 -10.96 21.23 21.51
N PRO A 3 -10.27 22.22 22.09
CA PRO A 3 -9.49 22.01 23.32
C PRO A 3 -10.33 21.45 24.48
N SER A 4 -11.61 21.83 24.59
CA SER A 4 -12.53 21.32 25.60
C SER A 4 -12.88 19.84 25.39
N ALA A 5 -13.10 19.40 24.15
CA ALA A 5 -13.33 17.99 23.84
C ALA A 5 -12.12 17.12 24.18
N ILE A 6 -10.92 17.58 23.78
CA ILE A 6 -9.66 16.90 24.11
C ILE A 6 -9.48 16.79 25.63
N ALA A 7 -9.70 17.88 26.36
CA ALA A 7 -9.58 17.90 27.81
C ALA A 7 -10.57 16.93 28.47
N LEU A 8 -11.82 16.88 27.99
CA LEU A 8 -12.83 15.95 28.48
C LEU A 8 -12.43 14.49 28.25
N VAL A 9 -12.04 14.13 27.02
CA VAL A 9 -11.59 12.76 26.69
C VAL A 9 -10.40 12.36 27.57
N ARG A 10 -9.38 13.21 27.68
CA ARG A 10 -8.20 12.93 28.52
C ARG A 10 -8.54 12.80 30.00
N SER A 11 -9.46 13.63 30.50
CA SER A 11 -9.90 13.58 31.89
C SER A 11 -10.64 12.29 32.18
N GLU A 12 -11.59 11.90 31.33
CA GLU A 12 -12.39 10.69 31.51
C GLU A 12 -11.50 9.44 31.51
N LEU A 13 -10.59 9.33 30.54
CA LEU A 13 -9.66 8.18 30.44
C LEU A 13 -8.74 8.07 31.67
N ARG A 14 -8.29 9.21 32.22
CA ARG A 14 -7.50 9.22 33.47
C ARG A 14 -8.34 8.83 34.69
N THR A 15 -9.57 9.31 34.78
CA THR A 15 -10.50 8.95 35.87
C THR A 15 -10.80 7.45 35.87
N SER A 16 -10.85 6.83 34.69
CA SER A 16 -10.98 5.37 34.53
C SER A 16 -9.71 4.59 34.85
N GLY A 17 -8.64 5.26 35.31
CA GLY A 17 -7.41 4.65 35.77
C GLY A 17 -6.37 4.37 34.69
N LEU A 18 -6.60 4.80 33.44
CA LEU A 18 -5.61 4.68 32.37
C LEU A 18 -4.53 5.74 32.51
N SER A 19 -3.30 5.35 32.19
CA SER A 19 -2.22 6.28 31.87
C SER A 19 -2.49 6.88 30.51
N VAL A 20 -2.44 8.22 30.42
CA VAL A 20 -2.75 8.97 29.21
C VAL A 20 -1.56 9.85 28.86
N SER A 21 -0.97 9.57 27.70
CA SER A 21 0.20 10.27 27.17
C SER A 21 -0.09 11.72 26.75
N ALA A 22 0.93 12.37 26.18
CA ALA A 22 0.74 13.61 25.45
C ALA A 22 -0.08 13.33 24.18
N LEU A 23 -0.93 14.29 23.81
CA LEU A 23 -1.62 14.24 22.53
C LEU A 23 -0.59 14.48 21.42
N SER A 24 -0.76 13.82 20.27
CA SER A 24 0.06 14.07 19.09
C SER A 24 -0.03 15.53 18.62
N PRO A 25 0.99 16.07 17.91
CA PRO A 25 1.01 17.47 17.48
C PRO A 25 -0.19 17.92 16.64
N ASN A 26 -0.71 17.04 15.77
CA ASN A 26 -1.94 17.25 15.00
C ASN A 26 -3.25 17.18 15.81
N ASN A 27 -3.17 16.88 17.11
CA ASN A 27 -4.30 16.74 18.02
C ASN A 27 -5.28 15.60 17.68
N LEU A 28 -4.83 14.55 16.96
CA LEU A 28 -5.68 13.44 16.52
C LEU A 28 -5.45 12.13 17.29
N VAL A 29 -4.23 11.87 17.77
CA VAL A 29 -3.87 10.59 18.41
C VAL A 29 -3.54 10.81 19.88
N LEU A 30 -4.17 9.99 20.73
CA LEU A 30 -3.93 9.95 22.16
C LEU A 30 -3.56 8.53 22.58
N ARG A 31 -2.29 8.29 22.92
CA ARG A 31 -1.87 6.97 23.40
C ARG A 31 -2.27 6.78 24.86
N VAL A 32 -2.87 5.64 25.16
CA VAL A 32 -3.26 5.26 26.52
C VAL A 32 -2.74 3.88 26.87
N SER A 33 -2.52 3.64 28.16
CA SER A 33 -2.11 2.32 28.65
C SER A 33 -2.71 2.05 30.03
N GLY A 34 -2.92 0.79 30.33
CA GLY A 34 -3.46 0.32 31.60
C GLY A 34 -3.36 -1.20 31.67
N ASN A 35 -3.64 -1.77 32.84
CA ASN A 35 -3.78 -3.21 32.95
C ASN A 35 -5.09 -3.69 32.27
N ALA A 36 -5.21 -5.00 32.04
CA ALA A 36 -6.35 -5.58 31.32
C ALA A 36 -7.71 -5.26 31.97
N GLU A 37 -7.78 -5.15 33.30
CA GLU A 37 -9.01 -4.81 34.03
C GLU A 37 -9.42 -3.35 33.75
N GLN A 38 -8.46 -2.42 33.82
CA GLN A 38 -8.70 -1.01 33.54
C GLN A 38 -9.12 -0.77 32.09
N VAL A 39 -8.45 -1.44 31.14
CA VAL A 39 -8.77 -1.36 29.71
C VAL A 39 -10.15 -1.94 29.43
N SER A 40 -10.45 -3.14 29.96
CA SER A 40 -11.77 -3.78 29.81
C SER A 40 -12.90 -2.90 30.38
N ALA A 41 -12.69 -2.33 31.56
CA ALA A 41 -13.65 -1.45 32.22
C ALA A 41 -13.86 -0.14 31.44
N THR A 42 -12.78 0.51 30.99
CA THR A 42 -12.85 1.80 30.30
C THR A 42 -13.51 1.70 28.92
N PHE A 43 -13.18 0.63 28.19
CA PHE A 43 -13.64 0.43 26.82
C PHE A 43 -14.86 -0.49 26.71
N HIS A 44 -15.53 -0.76 27.84
CA HIS A 44 -16.70 -1.63 27.96
C HIS A 44 -16.55 -2.95 27.17
N THR A 45 -15.36 -3.53 27.20
CA THR A 45 -15.02 -4.72 26.42
C THR A 45 -14.49 -5.84 27.30
N LYS A 46 -14.39 -7.04 26.73
CA LYS A 46 -13.78 -8.21 27.35
C LYS A 46 -12.47 -8.51 26.64
N LEU A 47 -11.37 -8.40 27.37
CA LEU A 47 -10.08 -8.87 26.89
C LEU A 47 -9.91 -10.34 27.23
N GLN A 48 -9.62 -11.15 26.22
CA GLN A 48 -9.36 -12.58 26.37
C GLN A 48 -8.09 -12.96 25.63
N ARG A 49 -7.39 -13.97 26.16
CA ARG A 49 -6.17 -14.50 25.56
C ARG A 49 -6.53 -15.71 24.70
N TYR A 50 -6.17 -15.68 23.43
CA TYR A 50 -6.41 -16.76 22.48
C TYR A 50 -5.10 -17.35 22.00
N ARG A 51 -5.18 -18.60 21.56
CA ARG A 51 -4.16 -19.23 20.74
C ARG A 51 -4.77 -19.49 19.36
N ASP A 52 -4.13 -19.02 18.31
CA ASP A 52 -4.57 -19.26 16.94
C ASP A 52 -4.13 -20.65 16.43
N VAL A 53 -4.34 -20.91 15.15
CA VAL A 53 -3.95 -22.18 14.50
C VAL A 53 -2.44 -22.31 14.29
N SER A 54 -1.71 -21.20 14.18
CA SER A 54 -0.24 -21.20 14.08
C SER A 54 0.44 -21.45 15.44
N GLY A 55 -0.29 -21.25 16.54
CA GLY A 55 0.18 -21.40 17.90
C GLY A 55 0.57 -20.08 18.56
N GLU A 56 0.45 -18.95 17.87
CA GLU A 56 0.58 -17.60 18.40
C GLU A 56 -0.42 -17.37 19.53
N ILE A 57 -0.01 -16.61 20.54
CA ILE A 57 -0.88 -16.28 21.67
C ILE A 57 -1.00 -14.77 21.84
N ALA A 58 -2.18 -14.23 21.54
CA ALA A 58 -2.46 -12.81 21.65
C ALA A 58 -3.63 -12.52 22.61
N THR A 59 -3.74 -11.25 23.02
CA THR A 59 -4.89 -10.73 23.77
C THR A 59 -5.77 -9.93 22.83
N VAL A 60 -7.07 -10.20 22.85
CA VAL A 60 -8.05 -9.63 21.90
C VAL A 60 -9.29 -9.17 22.64
N ALA A 61 -9.87 -8.05 22.20
CA ALA A 61 -11.21 -7.62 22.58
C ALA A 61 -12.27 -8.48 21.89
N THR A 62 -13.06 -9.26 22.65
CA THR A 62 -14.06 -10.21 22.10
C THR A 62 -15.50 -9.72 22.15
N SER A 63 -15.70 -8.50 22.65
CA SER A 63 -17.00 -7.85 22.65
C SER A 63 -16.88 -6.46 22.05
N ARG A 64 -18.01 -5.90 21.62
CA ARG A 64 -18.10 -4.54 21.09
C ARG A 64 -17.34 -3.57 21.99
N ILE A 65 -16.40 -2.85 21.41
CA ILE A 65 -15.70 -1.75 22.07
C ILE A 65 -16.69 -0.59 22.23
N GLY A 66 -16.79 -0.06 23.44
CA GLY A 66 -17.67 1.04 23.80
C GLY A 66 -16.94 2.09 24.61
N LEU A 67 -17.43 3.32 24.57
CA LEU A 67 -16.96 4.42 25.41
C LEU A 67 -18.14 5.00 26.17
N ALA A 68 -17.85 5.68 27.28
CA ALA A 68 -18.86 6.46 27.97
C ALA A 68 -19.46 7.51 27.01
N SER A 69 -20.80 7.66 27.02
CA SER A 69 -21.53 8.55 26.12
C SER A 69 -20.98 9.98 26.02
N PRO A 70 -20.44 10.62 27.09
CA PRO A 70 -19.89 11.97 27.00
C PRO A 70 -18.67 12.12 26.09
N ILE A 71 -17.93 11.03 25.82
CA ILE A 71 -16.69 11.06 25.03
C ILE A 71 -16.78 10.28 23.72
N ALA A 72 -17.80 9.41 23.55
CA ALA A 72 -17.91 8.51 22.41
C ALA A 72 -17.94 9.24 21.05
N HIS A 73 -18.60 10.39 20.95
CA HIS A 73 -18.68 11.16 19.70
C HIS A 73 -17.41 11.97 19.36
N TYR A 74 -16.40 11.97 20.24
CA TYR A 74 -15.11 12.61 19.99
C TYR A 74 -14.02 11.62 19.56
N VAL A 75 -14.29 10.31 19.61
CA VAL A 75 -13.31 9.27 19.29
C VAL A 75 -13.75 8.57 18.02
N ALA A 76 -12.97 8.72 16.95
CA ALA A 76 -13.26 8.10 15.66
C ALA A 76 -13.06 6.58 15.69
N GLY A 77 -12.00 6.11 16.35
CA GLY A 77 -11.69 4.69 16.48
C GLY A 77 -10.69 4.42 17.59
N ILE A 78 -10.54 3.14 17.92
CA ILE A 78 -9.55 2.63 18.88
C ILE A 78 -8.76 1.54 18.15
N SER A 79 -7.44 1.61 18.26
CA SER A 79 -6.48 0.62 17.79
C SER A 79 -5.69 0.08 19.01
N GLY A 80 -5.01 -1.04 18.87
CA GLY A 80 -4.25 -1.65 19.98
C GLY A 80 -4.98 -2.72 20.79
N LEU A 81 -6.20 -3.11 20.41
CA LEU A 81 -7.04 -4.06 21.16
C LEU A 81 -7.21 -5.44 20.48
N ASN A 82 -6.59 -5.66 19.32
CA ASN A 82 -6.48 -6.96 18.67
C ASN A 82 -5.01 -7.31 18.49
N GLY A 83 -4.47 -8.15 19.38
CA GLY A 83 -3.07 -8.53 19.32
C GLY A 83 -2.69 -9.50 18.19
N PHE A 84 -3.63 -9.90 17.32
CA PHE A 84 -3.33 -10.64 16.08
C PHE A 84 -3.30 -9.74 14.84
N GLU A 85 -3.56 -8.44 15.00
CA GLU A 85 -3.49 -7.49 13.88
C GLU A 85 -2.03 -7.23 13.54
N HIS A 86 -1.54 -8.02 12.58
CA HIS A 86 -0.20 -7.95 12.01
C HIS A 86 -0.32 -7.76 10.50
N PRO A 87 -0.18 -6.52 9.99
CA PRO A 87 -0.11 -6.29 8.56
C PRO A 87 0.90 -7.22 7.89
N HIS A 88 0.54 -7.73 6.72
CA HIS A 88 1.42 -8.54 5.90
C HIS A 88 1.86 -7.75 4.66
N ALA A 89 3.10 -8.00 4.25
CA ALA A 89 3.61 -7.52 2.98
C ALA A 89 2.83 -8.15 1.82
N THR A 90 2.48 -7.36 0.81
CA THR A 90 1.70 -7.79 -0.37
C THR A 90 2.60 -8.10 -1.57
N SER A 91 3.71 -8.81 -1.34
CA SER A 91 4.62 -9.25 -2.39
C SER A 91 4.56 -10.75 -2.66
N ALA A 92 4.85 -11.11 -3.91
CA ALA A 92 4.88 -12.49 -4.36
C ALA A 92 6.24 -12.86 -4.97
N ASN A 93 6.72 -14.09 -4.75
CA ASN A 93 7.96 -14.56 -5.34
C ASN A 93 7.75 -15.05 -6.79
N ALA A 94 8.71 -14.74 -7.66
CA ALA A 94 8.70 -15.17 -9.06
C ALA A 94 9.06 -16.65 -9.24
N ASN A 95 8.23 -17.37 -10.00
CA ASN A 95 8.54 -18.67 -10.60
C ASN A 95 8.11 -18.66 -12.08
N SER A 96 9.07 -18.70 -13.02
CA SER A 96 8.94 -18.91 -14.50
C SER A 96 8.96 -17.68 -15.45
N ALA A 97 8.84 -17.93 -16.77
CA ALA A 97 9.79 -17.47 -17.79
C ALA A 97 9.27 -16.61 -18.98
N ALA A 98 10.10 -15.67 -19.46
CA ALA A 98 10.04 -14.95 -20.76
C ALA A 98 11.28 -14.04 -21.01
N ALA A 99 11.74 -13.86 -22.26
CA ALA A 99 12.86 -12.98 -22.62
C ALA A 99 12.42 -11.51 -22.87
N ARG A 100 13.27 -10.52 -22.56
CA ARG A 100 12.88 -9.08 -22.47
C ARG A 100 13.97 -8.11 -23.00
N PRO A 101 13.61 -6.95 -23.63
CA PRO A 101 14.55 -6.03 -24.31
C PRO A 101 15.16 -4.93 -23.41
N SER A 102 16.37 -4.42 -23.71
CA SER A 102 17.02 -3.31 -22.96
C SER A 102 16.52 -1.92 -23.39
N LEU A 103 16.32 -0.99 -22.44
CA LEU A 103 15.66 0.33 -22.61
C LEU A 103 16.28 1.43 -21.71
N ALA A 104 15.87 2.69 -21.90
CA ALA A 104 16.37 3.87 -21.19
C ALA A 104 15.91 3.93 -19.71
N GLY A 105 16.79 4.41 -18.81
CA GLY A 105 16.62 4.42 -17.35
C GLY A 105 17.95 4.15 -16.64
N PRO A 106 17.99 3.96 -15.30
CA PRO A 106 19.22 3.57 -14.61
C PRO A 106 19.82 2.31 -15.25
N THR A 107 21.09 2.39 -15.63
CA THR A 107 21.76 1.28 -16.30
C THR A 107 22.15 0.23 -15.27
N ALA A 108 21.60 -0.96 -15.41
CA ALA A 108 21.91 -2.08 -14.55
C ALA A 108 23.35 -2.58 -14.79
N CYS A 109 24.07 -2.89 -13.71
CA CYS A 109 25.32 -3.62 -13.82
C CYS A 109 25.11 -5.03 -14.43
N THR A 110 26.20 -5.66 -14.88
CA THR A 110 26.15 -6.96 -15.57
C THR A 110 25.48 -8.06 -14.73
N SER A 111 25.72 -8.09 -13.41
CA SER A 111 25.14 -9.12 -12.54
C SER A 111 23.62 -9.01 -12.43
N ALA A 112 23.08 -7.78 -12.29
CA ALA A 112 21.64 -7.54 -12.31
C ALA A 112 21.03 -7.87 -13.69
N SER A 113 21.68 -7.44 -14.78
CA SER A 113 21.22 -7.74 -16.14
C SER A 113 21.12 -9.25 -16.38
N ASN A 114 22.15 -10.01 -15.99
CA ASN A 114 22.16 -11.47 -16.10
C ASN A 114 21.09 -12.12 -15.21
N ALA A 115 20.92 -11.61 -13.98
CA ALA A 115 19.92 -12.14 -13.05
C ALA A 115 18.49 -11.87 -13.50
N ALA A 116 18.20 -10.68 -14.03
CA ALA A 116 16.90 -10.35 -14.63
C ALA A 116 16.61 -11.26 -15.84
N ALA A 117 17.60 -11.46 -16.72
CA ALA A 117 17.46 -12.36 -17.86
C ALA A 117 17.21 -13.82 -17.43
N SER A 118 17.91 -14.31 -16.39
CA SER A 118 17.75 -15.68 -15.92
C SER A 118 16.46 -15.93 -15.13
N ARG A 119 15.93 -14.88 -14.49
CA ARG A 119 14.70 -14.92 -13.69
C ARG A 119 13.47 -14.44 -14.44
N HIS A 120 13.68 -13.87 -15.62
CA HIS A 120 12.63 -13.37 -16.50
C HIS A 120 11.78 -12.23 -15.93
N VAL A 121 12.36 -11.46 -15.02
CA VAL A 121 11.76 -10.25 -14.44
C VAL A 121 12.22 -8.99 -15.18
N TYR A 122 11.47 -7.90 -15.03
CA TYR A 122 11.84 -6.60 -15.57
C TYR A 122 12.93 -5.94 -14.71
N LEU A 123 13.86 -5.28 -15.39
CA LEU A 123 14.74 -4.26 -14.82
C LEU A 123 13.96 -2.96 -14.62
N PRO A 124 14.39 -2.09 -13.69
CA PRO A 124 13.79 -0.76 -13.50
C PRO A 124 13.64 0.08 -14.77
N SER A 125 14.61 0.04 -15.69
CA SER A 125 14.50 0.78 -16.97
C SER A 125 13.37 0.28 -17.87
N GLN A 126 13.05 -1.02 -17.81
CA GLN A 126 11.94 -1.60 -18.55
C GLN A 126 10.59 -1.23 -17.92
N ILE A 127 10.53 -1.16 -16.59
CA ILE A 127 9.35 -0.69 -15.85
C ILE A 127 9.13 0.80 -16.10
N ALA A 128 10.21 1.59 -16.09
CA ALA A 128 10.17 3.02 -16.42
C ALA A 128 9.59 3.26 -17.81
N HIS A 129 9.99 2.47 -18.81
CA HIS A 129 9.42 2.53 -20.16
C HIS A 129 7.93 2.12 -20.18
N ALA A 130 7.56 1.05 -19.48
CA ALA A 130 6.18 0.55 -19.45
C ALA A 130 5.17 1.61 -18.98
N TYR A 131 5.60 2.54 -18.11
CA TYR A 131 4.77 3.59 -17.55
C TYR A 131 5.21 5.03 -17.90
N GLY A 132 6.09 5.20 -18.91
CA GLY A 132 6.43 6.51 -19.47
C GLY A 132 7.43 7.37 -18.70
N LEU A 133 8.05 6.83 -17.65
CA LEU A 133 9.07 7.53 -16.87
C LEU A 133 10.36 7.74 -17.66
N ASP A 134 10.69 6.86 -18.60
CA ASP A 134 11.85 7.01 -19.47
C ASP A 134 11.81 8.30 -20.31
N THR A 135 10.62 8.65 -20.79
CA THR A 135 10.34 9.91 -21.50
C THR A 135 10.48 11.09 -20.56
N ALA A 136 10.02 10.98 -19.31
CA ALA A 136 10.22 12.02 -18.30
C ALA A 136 11.71 12.25 -18.00
N TYR A 137 12.49 11.17 -17.84
CA TYR A 137 13.94 11.25 -17.63
C TYR A 137 14.65 11.93 -18.80
N ALA A 138 14.26 11.63 -20.04
CA ALA A 138 14.82 12.27 -21.23
C ALA A 138 14.57 13.80 -21.25
N ASN A 139 13.53 14.26 -20.55
CA ASN A 139 13.22 15.68 -20.37
C ASN A 139 13.80 16.28 -19.06
N GLY A 140 14.64 15.53 -18.34
CA GLY A 140 15.30 15.98 -17.11
C GLY A 140 14.46 15.86 -15.84
N PHE A 141 13.31 15.16 -15.90
CA PHE A 141 12.46 14.91 -14.73
C PHE A 141 12.73 13.51 -14.18
N ASN A 142 13.31 13.42 -12.98
CA ASN A 142 13.69 12.18 -12.32
C ASN A 142 13.24 12.10 -10.85
N GLY A 143 12.34 13.00 -10.43
CA GLY A 143 11.87 13.15 -9.05
C GLY A 143 12.73 14.08 -8.18
N ALA A 144 13.72 14.77 -8.75
CA ALA A 144 14.55 15.70 -7.99
C ALA A 144 13.72 16.83 -7.37
N GLY A 145 13.94 17.08 -6.08
CA GLY A 145 13.18 18.05 -5.28
C GLY A 145 11.88 17.49 -4.70
N HIS A 146 11.54 16.23 -4.98
CA HIS A 146 10.37 15.54 -4.46
C HIS A 146 10.74 14.40 -3.52
N SER A 147 9.74 13.90 -2.81
CA SER A 147 9.94 12.91 -1.76
C SER A 147 8.79 11.92 -1.60
N VAL A 148 9.14 10.70 -1.18
CA VAL A 148 8.21 9.60 -0.97
C VAL A 148 8.41 9.06 0.44
N ALA A 149 7.34 9.00 1.24
CA ALA A 149 7.31 8.26 2.49
C ALA A 149 6.94 6.79 2.19
N VAL A 150 7.56 5.86 2.90
CA VAL A 150 7.28 4.42 2.79
C VAL A 150 6.91 3.92 4.16
N VAL A 151 5.78 3.20 4.26
CA VAL A 151 5.28 2.60 5.50
C VAL A 151 5.81 1.18 5.62
N GLU A 152 6.55 0.86 6.68
CA GLU A 152 7.27 -0.41 6.80
C GLU A 152 7.24 -1.02 8.20
N PHE A 153 6.85 -2.30 8.28
CA PHE A 153 6.78 -3.04 9.54
C PHE A 153 7.93 -4.04 9.77
N ALA A 154 8.95 -4.00 8.91
CA ALA A 154 10.15 -4.82 9.00
C ALA A 154 11.43 -3.98 8.84
N ASP A 155 12.58 -4.60 9.13
CA ASP A 155 13.87 -3.97 8.85
C ASP A 155 14.48 -4.47 7.53
N TYR A 156 15.58 -3.88 7.06
CA TYR A 156 16.27 -4.29 5.81
C TYR A 156 17.79 -4.29 5.93
N TYR A 157 18.46 -5.07 5.08
CA TYR A 157 19.92 -5.11 5.02
C TYR A 157 20.47 -3.86 4.29
N ARG A 158 21.13 -2.96 5.02
CA ARG A 158 21.71 -1.72 4.44
C ARG A 158 22.82 -2.01 3.44
N SER A 159 23.54 -3.13 3.63
CA SER A 159 24.52 -3.65 2.67
C SER A 159 23.89 -3.96 1.31
N ASP A 160 22.67 -4.48 1.33
CA ASP A 160 21.96 -4.90 0.13
C ASP A 160 21.46 -3.69 -0.64
N MET A 161 20.91 -2.70 0.08
CA MET A 161 20.56 -1.41 -0.50
C MET A 161 21.77 -0.72 -1.12
N THR A 162 22.92 -0.72 -0.43
CA THR A 162 24.18 -0.15 -0.97
C THR A 162 24.62 -0.87 -2.24
N THR A 163 24.53 -2.21 -2.25
CA THR A 163 24.88 -3.04 -3.42
C THR A 163 23.96 -2.74 -4.61
N TYR A 164 22.65 -2.62 -4.34
CA TYR A 164 21.67 -2.28 -5.35
C TYR A 164 21.96 -0.88 -5.95
N LEU A 165 22.04 0.16 -5.10
CA LEU A 165 22.31 1.53 -5.55
C LEU A 165 23.58 1.61 -6.40
N ASN A 166 24.66 0.97 -5.97
CA ASN A 166 25.91 0.92 -6.74
C ASN A 166 25.75 0.20 -8.08
N CYS A 167 25.01 -0.90 -8.13
CA CYS A 167 24.79 -1.64 -9.37
C CYS A 167 24.00 -0.83 -10.41
N PHE A 168 23.10 0.05 -9.96
CA PHE A 168 22.29 0.89 -10.84
C PHE A 168 22.83 2.32 -11.01
N GLY A 169 23.96 2.65 -10.38
CA GLY A 169 24.56 4.00 -10.43
C GLY A 169 23.70 5.08 -9.76
N LEU A 170 22.96 4.70 -8.72
CA LEU A 170 22.02 5.55 -7.99
C LEU A 170 22.65 6.14 -6.72
N SER A 171 22.12 7.28 -6.28
CA SER A 171 22.60 7.99 -5.10
C SER A 171 21.45 8.64 -4.32
N ASN A 172 20.27 8.01 -4.31
CA ASN A 172 19.11 8.51 -3.58
C ASN A 172 19.43 8.74 -2.09
N THR A 173 18.81 9.78 -1.52
CA THR A 173 18.84 10.01 -0.08
C THR A 173 17.76 9.17 0.58
N ILE A 174 18.14 8.27 1.49
CA ILE A 174 17.21 7.42 2.23
C ILE A 174 17.34 7.74 3.72
N ILE A 175 16.24 8.15 4.35
CA ILE A 175 16.17 8.56 5.75
C ILE A 175 15.26 7.58 6.50
N ASN A 176 15.83 6.84 7.44
CA ASN A 176 15.05 5.94 8.29
C ASN A 176 14.46 6.70 9.48
N VAL A 177 13.13 6.71 9.60
CA VAL A 177 12.38 7.26 10.72
C VAL A 177 11.93 6.11 11.62
N VAL A 178 12.74 5.83 12.64
CA VAL A 178 12.55 4.68 13.53
C VAL A 178 11.57 5.01 14.66
N MET A 179 10.49 4.25 14.76
CA MET A 179 9.40 4.46 15.72
C MET A 179 9.33 3.33 16.74
N ASN A 180 8.93 3.63 17.98
CA ASN A 180 8.61 2.65 19.01
C ASN A 180 9.66 1.54 19.25
N GLY A 181 10.95 1.85 19.06
CA GLY A 181 12.05 0.88 19.21
C GLY A 181 12.53 0.25 17.89
N GLY A 182 11.82 0.53 16.79
CA GLY A 182 12.14 0.15 15.41
C GLY A 182 11.35 -1.04 14.92
N ALA A 183 11.37 -1.21 13.59
CA ALA A 183 10.81 -2.39 12.95
C ALA A 183 11.61 -3.66 13.32
N GLY A 184 11.01 -4.84 13.12
CA GLY A 184 11.52 -6.15 13.53
C GLY A 184 12.86 -6.55 12.90
N ALA A 185 13.08 -7.84 12.67
CA ALA A 185 14.32 -8.27 12.02
C ALA A 185 14.27 -8.02 10.50
N SER A 186 15.43 -8.04 9.85
CA SER A 186 15.53 -7.89 8.39
C SER A 186 15.25 -9.17 7.61
N THR A 187 14.63 -10.18 8.23
CA THR A 187 14.46 -11.50 7.61
C THR A 187 13.24 -11.54 6.69
N ALA A 188 13.17 -12.55 5.82
CA ALA A 188 12.05 -12.68 4.90
C ALA A 188 10.74 -12.97 5.64
N ALA A 189 10.82 -13.70 6.76
CA ALA A 189 9.67 -14.01 7.60
C ALA A 189 9.08 -12.77 8.27
N ASP A 190 9.92 -11.76 8.55
CA ASP A 190 9.49 -10.49 9.12
C ASP A 190 9.02 -9.49 8.06
N GLY A 191 9.26 -9.75 6.77
CA GLY A 191 8.96 -8.84 5.67
C GLY A 191 10.16 -7.99 5.20
N GLY A 192 11.39 -8.31 5.59
CA GLY A 192 12.57 -7.52 5.17
C GLY A 192 12.87 -7.55 3.67
N ALA A 193 12.32 -8.53 2.93
CA ALA A 193 12.35 -8.55 1.47
C ALA A 193 11.44 -7.47 0.87
N GLU A 194 10.32 -7.16 1.53
CA GLU A 194 9.37 -6.11 1.15
C GLU A 194 10.02 -4.74 1.25
N VAL A 195 10.58 -4.43 2.41
CA VAL A 195 11.29 -3.17 2.66
C VAL A 195 12.41 -2.97 1.64
N ALA A 196 13.13 -4.04 1.30
CA ALA A 196 14.16 -3.97 0.27
C ALA A 196 13.57 -3.69 -1.12
N LEU A 197 12.45 -4.33 -1.47
CA LEU A 197 11.76 -4.15 -2.75
C LEU A 197 11.26 -2.71 -2.92
N ASP A 198 10.52 -2.20 -1.94
CA ASP A 198 9.90 -0.87 -1.97
C ASP A 198 10.92 0.25 -2.12
N LEU A 199 11.95 0.24 -1.27
CA LEU A 199 13.01 1.24 -1.29
C LEU A 199 13.81 1.19 -2.60
N GLN A 200 14.13 -0.01 -3.11
CA GLN A 200 14.88 -0.18 -4.35
C GLN A 200 14.07 0.23 -5.58
N GLN A 201 12.76 -0.01 -5.56
CA GLN A 201 11.86 0.36 -6.63
C GLN A 201 11.68 1.87 -6.72
N ILE A 202 11.39 2.55 -5.61
CA ILE A 202 11.32 4.03 -5.59
C ILE A 202 12.66 4.62 -5.99
N ALA A 203 13.77 4.12 -5.45
CA ALA A 203 15.10 4.65 -5.77
C ALA A 203 15.41 4.58 -7.27
N SER A 204 15.01 3.49 -7.94
CA SER A 204 15.30 3.30 -9.36
C SER A 204 14.28 3.93 -10.32
N LEU A 205 13.05 4.17 -9.88
CA LEU A 205 11.99 4.81 -10.67
C LEU A 205 11.82 6.32 -10.41
N ALA A 206 12.39 6.83 -9.32
CA ALA A 206 12.56 8.26 -9.06
C ALA A 206 13.99 8.54 -8.57
N PRO A 207 15.01 8.45 -9.45
CA PRO A 207 16.43 8.56 -9.06
C PRO A 207 16.83 9.85 -8.33
N GLY A 208 16.06 10.92 -8.49
CA GLY A 208 16.27 12.20 -7.83
C GLY A 208 15.51 12.38 -6.52
N ALA A 209 14.56 11.51 -6.19
CA ALA A 209 13.68 11.67 -5.03
C ALA A 209 14.37 11.28 -3.72
N THR A 210 13.95 11.96 -2.64
CA THR A 210 14.27 11.57 -1.26
C THR A 210 13.28 10.53 -0.77
N ILE A 211 13.75 9.50 -0.09
CA ILE A 211 12.92 8.42 0.45
C ILE A 211 12.95 8.51 1.98
N TYR A 212 11.78 8.70 2.59
CA TYR A 212 11.58 8.64 4.03
C TYR A 212 10.99 7.29 4.40
N ASN A 213 11.81 6.41 4.95
CA ASN A 213 11.40 5.07 5.36
C ASN A 213 10.90 5.10 6.81
N TYR A 214 9.58 5.06 7.01
CA TYR A 214 8.95 5.00 8.31
C TYR A 214 8.91 3.55 8.78
N MET A 215 9.42 3.32 9.98
CA MET A 215 9.70 1.97 10.46
C MET A 215 9.09 1.76 11.85
N HIS A 216 8.07 0.93 11.93
CA HIS A 216 7.37 0.59 13.18
C HIS A 216 7.38 -0.93 13.44
N PRO A 217 7.31 -1.40 14.70
CA PRO A 217 7.02 -2.81 14.97
C PRO A 217 5.75 -3.29 14.24
N ASN A 218 5.74 -4.54 13.76
CA ASN A 218 4.53 -5.12 13.17
C ASN A 218 3.50 -5.44 14.27
N ASP A 219 2.69 -4.46 14.65
CA ASP A 219 1.63 -4.59 15.65
C ASP A 219 0.38 -3.77 15.29
N SER A 220 -0.70 -4.03 16.03
CA SER A 220 -2.03 -3.41 15.86
C SER A 220 -2.11 -1.88 15.93
N ASN A 221 -1.03 -1.16 16.30
CA ASN A 221 -0.97 0.30 16.25
C ASN A 221 -0.17 0.83 15.07
N GLY A 222 0.51 -0.04 14.30
CA GLY A 222 1.50 0.34 13.30
C GLY A 222 0.98 1.36 12.29
N PHE A 223 -0.14 1.07 11.63
CA PHE A 223 -0.74 2.01 10.67
C PHE A 223 -1.12 3.35 11.30
N VAL A 224 -1.75 3.33 12.48
CA VAL A 224 -2.18 4.58 13.16
C VAL A 224 -0.96 5.41 13.57
N ASP A 225 0.07 4.78 14.12
CA ASP A 225 1.28 5.47 14.56
C ASP A 225 2.04 6.04 13.36
N GLU A 226 2.25 5.25 12.30
CA GLU A 226 2.98 5.69 11.10
C GLU A 226 2.23 6.77 10.30
N PHE A 227 0.94 6.59 10.00
CA PHE A 227 0.17 7.64 9.30
C PHE A 227 0.13 8.93 10.11
N ASN A 228 0.03 8.84 11.44
CA ASN A 228 0.09 10.01 12.31
C ASN A 228 1.48 10.67 12.26
N GLN A 229 2.57 9.89 12.29
CA GLN A 229 3.91 10.45 12.23
C GLN A 229 4.17 11.11 10.87
N ILE A 230 3.83 10.46 9.76
CA ILE A 230 3.96 11.01 8.40
C ILE A 230 3.20 12.33 8.26
N ALA A 231 1.97 12.40 8.77
CA ALA A 231 1.15 13.62 8.70
C ALA A 231 1.66 14.76 9.60
N ASN A 232 2.34 14.42 10.71
CA ASN A 232 2.95 15.41 11.61
C ASN A 232 4.29 15.94 11.07
N ASP A 233 5.11 15.04 10.51
CA ASP A 233 6.38 15.39 9.90
C ASP A 233 6.17 16.22 8.63
N HIS A 234 5.17 15.83 7.82
CA HIS A 234 4.80 16.51 6.58
C HIS A 234 6.01 16.73 5.66
N LEU A 235 6.86 15.70 5.57
CA LEU A 235 8.13 15.74 4.83
C LEU A 235 8.04 15.15 3.42
N ALA A 236 6.96 14.41 3.11
CA ALA A 236 6.84 13.63 1.89
C ALA A 236 5.66 14.09 1.00
N ASP A 237 5.87 14.15 -0.31
CA ASP A 237 4.83 14.53 -1.29
C ASP A 237 3.82 13.39 -1.54
N SER A 238 4.27 12.17 -1.33
CA SER A 238 3.46 10.96 -1.45
C SER A 238 3.84 9.92 -0.42
N VAL A 239 2.96 8.95 -0.20
CA VAL A 239 3.11 7.84 0.73
C VAL A 239 2.87 6.54 -0.05
N SER A 240 3.82 5.61 0.03
CA SER A 240 3.72 4.25 -0.49
C SER A 240 3.45 3.28 0.65
N VAL A 241 2.44 2.43 0.49
CA VAL A 241 2.03 1.43 1.48
C VAL A 241 1.85 0.08 0.78
N SER A 242 2.76 -0.85 1.07
CA SER A 242 2.77 -2.21 0.49
C SER A 242 2.46 -3.28 1.55
N TRP A 243 1.76 -2.85 2.60
CA TRP A 243 1.33 -3.65 3.73
C TRP A 243 -0.18 -3.54 3.87
N GLY A 244 -0.81 -4.62 4.29
CA GLY A 244 -2.25 -4.66 4.48
C GLY A 244 -2.74 -5.87 5.23
N LEU A 245 -4.06 -5.92 5.42
CA LEU A 245 -4.80 -6.98 6.09
C LEU A 245 -6.19 -7.09 5.46
N CYS A 246 -6.84 -8.23 5.70
CA CYS A 246 -8.25 -8.32 5.42
C CYS A 246 -9.02 -7.24 6.18
N GLU A 247 -9.93 -6.54 5.49
CA GLU A 247 -10.75 -5.47 6.07
C GLU A 247 -11.50 -5.90 7.35
N ALA A 248 -11.83 -7.18 7.49
CA ALA A 248 -12.50 -7.72 8.67
C ALA A 248 -11.61 -7.82 9.93
N ASP A 249 -10.29 -7.84 9.75
CA ASP A 249 -9.31 -8.16 10.80
C ASP A 249 -8.63 -6.91 11.39
N ILE A 250 -8.95 -5.72 10.87
CA ILE A 250 -8.29 -4.45 11.19
C ILE A 250 -9.27 -3.34 11.57
N SER A 251 -8.85 -2.49 12.51
CA SER A 251 -9.63 -1.34 12.98
C SER A 251 -9.48 -0.11 12.05
N SER A 252 -10.18 -0.11 10.91
CA SER A 252 -10.09 0.97 9.90
C SER A 252 -10.49 2.36 10.43
N ALA A 253 -11.42 2.43 11.38
CA ALA A 253 -11.97 3.70 11.88
C ALA A 253 -10.92 4.59 12.57
N ALA A 254 -9.88 4.02 13.17
CA ALA A 254 -8.80 4.78 13.80
C ALA A 254 -7.86 5.44 12.77
N GLN A 255 -7.76 4.87 11.57
CA GLN A 255 -6.88 5.35 10.50
C GLN A 255 -7.49 6.51 9.71
N GLN A 256 -8.82 6.51 9.54
CA GLN A 256 -9.52 7.41 8.63
C GLN A 256 -9.21 8.91 8.83
N PRO A 257 -9.19 9.47 10.07
CA PRO A 257 -8.87 10.89 10.26
C PRO A 257 -7.44 11.26 9.85
N LEU A 258 -6.51 10.30 9.92
CA LEU A 258 -5.10 10.50 9.54
C LEU A 258 -4.95 10.51 8.03
N LEU A 259 -5.61 9.56 7.34
CA LEU A 259 -5.64 9.53 5.88
C LEU A 259 -6.34 10.77 5.30
N GLN A 260 -7.39 11.25 5.96
CA GLN A 260 -8.01 12.55 5.65
C GLN A 260 -7.04 13.72 5.83
N GLN A 261 -6.24 13.72 6.89
CA GLN A 261 -5.24 14.76 7.11
C GLN A 261 -4.18 14.74 6.00
N LEU A 262 -3.64 13.57 5.65
CA LEU A 262 -2.67 13.41 4.56
C LEU A 262 -3.22 13.96 3.24
N ALA A 263 -4.46 13.59 2.90
CA ALA A 263 -5.14 14.11 1.71
C ALA A 263 -5.32 15.64 1.75
N ALA A 264 -5.76 16.20 2.89
CA ALA A 264 -5.96 17.63 3.08
C ALA A 264 -4.64 18.43 3.06
N GLN A 265 -3.54 17.79 3.42
CA GLN A 265 -2.18 18.33 3.39
C GLN A 265 -1.53 18.24 1.99
N GLY A 266 -2.18 17.57 1.03
CA GLY A 266 -1.66 17.43 -0.33
C GLY A 266 -0.76 16.21 -0.54
N GLN A 267 -0.74 15.25 0.38
CA GLN A 267 0.06 14.03 0.25
C GLN A 267 -0.76 12.95 -0.48
N SER A 268 -0.27 12.48 -1.63
CA SER A 268 -0.88 11.34 -2.33
C SER A 268 -0.59 10.06 -1.56
N VAL A 269 -1.60 9.25 -1.24
CA VAL A 269 -1.40 7.96 -0.53
C VAL A 269 -1.72 6.82 -1.49
N PHE A 270 -0.74 5.96 -1.75
CA PHE A 270 -0.80 4.83 -2.65
C PHE A 270 -0.71 3.52 -1.85
N VAL A 271 -1.72 2.66 -1.99
CA VAL A 271 -1.83 1.44 -1.18
C VAL A 271 -2.04 0.23 -2.08
N ALA A 272 -1.20 -0.79 -1.92
CA ALA A 272 -1.37 -2.07 -2.58
C ALA A 272 -2.73 -2.69 -2.21
N ALA A 273 -3.48 -3.20 -3.20
CA ALA A 273 -4.83 -3.71 -2.99
C ALA A 273 -4.88 -5.14 -2.44
N GLY A 274 -3.73 -5.78 -2.23
CA GLY A 274 -3.59 -7.15 -1.73
C GLY A 274 -3.29 -8.17 -2.83
N ASP A 275 -2.85 -9.35 -2.41
CA ASP A 275 -2.32 -10.40 -3.29
C ASP A 275 -3.17 -11.70 -3.30
N SER A 276 -4.33 -11.65 -2.64
CA SER A 276 -5.25 -12.78 -2.48
C SER A 276 -6.48 -12.66 -3.39
N GLY A 277 -6.34 -11.95 -4.51
CA GLY A 277 -7.42 -11.74 -5.47
C GLY A 277 -8.65 -11.08 -4.84
N SER A 278 -9.83 -11.56 -5.16
CA SER A 278 -11.09 -11.08 -4.58
C SER A 278 -11.28 -11.43 -3.10
N SER A 279 -10.42 -12.25 -2.50
CA SER A 279 -10.65 -12.93 -1.21
C SER A 279 -9.53 -12.58 -0.21
N SER A 280 -9.39 -11.31 0.17
CA SER A 280 -8.26 -10.83 1.02
C SER A 280 -8.08 -11.64 2.34
N CYS A 281 -9.18 -12.06 2.98
CA CYS A 281 -9.14 -12.92 4.18
C CYS A 281 -8.57 -14.33 3.96
N ALA A 282 -8.29 -14.72 2.72
CA ALA A 282 -7.70 -16.01 2.36
C ALA A 282 -6.19 -15.91 2.07
N TYR A 283 -5.51 -14.92 2.65
CA TYR A 283 -4.06 -14.76 2.51
C TYR A 283 -3.30 -16.05 2.87
N ASN A 284 -2.44 -16.50 1.95
CA ASN A 284 -1.69 -17.77 2.02
C ASN A 284 -2.53 -19.04 2.22
N ALA A 285 -3.85 -18.99 2.01
CA ALA A 285 -4.70 -20.16 2.17
C ALA A 285 -4.63 -21.08 0.95
N GLU A 286 -4.43 -22.37 1.20
CA GLU A 286 -4.56 -23.39 0.16
C GLU A 286 -6.04 -23.75 -0.07
N PRO A 287 -6.46 -24.06 -1.32
CA PRO A 287 -7.85 -24.35 -1.61
C PRO A 287 -8.39 -25.51 -0.75
N GLY A 288 -9.50 -25.27 -0.04
CA GLY A 288 -10.15 -26.26 0.79
C GLY A 288 -9.74 -26.24 2.27
N ASP A 289 -8.91 -25.28 2.69
CA ASP A 289 -8.78 -24.95 4.11
C ASP A 289 -10.15 -24.59 4.69
N SER A 290 -10.58 -25.36 5.71
CA SER A 290 -11.90 -25.21 6.34
C SER A 290 -11.92 -24.14 7.44
N ALA A 291 -10.77 -23.61 7.83
CA ALA A 291 -10.64 -22.51 8.79
C ALA A 291 -10.75 -21.13 8.14
N VAL A 292 -10.71 -21.06 6.80
CA VAL A 292 -10.63 -19.80 6.03
C VAL A 292 -11.93 -19.53 5.28
N SER A 293 -12.36 -18.26 5.28
CA SER A 293 -13.44 -17.79 4.40
C SER A 293 -12.84 -17.26 3.10
N TYR A 294 -13.26 -17.85 1.97
CA TYR A 294 -12.90 -17.37 0.64
C TYR A 294 -13.88 -16.33 0.08
N SER A 295 -14.88 -15.92 0.87
CA SER A 295 -15.90 -14.96 0.42
C SER A 295 -15.24 -13.64 -0.02
N PRO A 296 -15.76 -12.96 -1.07
CA PRO A 296 -15.16 -11.72 -1.52
C PRO A 296 -15.07 -10.65 -0.44
N ILE A 297 -13.87 -10.12 -0.24
CA ILE A 297 -13.56 -9.07 0.73
C ILE A 297 -12.26 -8.36 0.33
N VAL A 298 -12.23 -7.05 0.50
CA VAL A 298 -11.10 -6.20 0.14
C VAL A 298 -10.05 -6.13 1.25
N ASP A 299 -8.88 -5.63 0.87
CA ASP A 299 -7.77 -5.36 1.77
C ASP A 299 -7.83 -3.93 2.33
N ASP A 300 -7.39 -3.71 3.56
CA ASP A 300 -7.28 -2.42 4.24
C ASP A 300 -5.79 -2.14 4.54
N PRO A 301 -5.29 -0.92 4.25
CA PRO A 301 -6.06 0.32 4.07
C PRO A 301 -6.48 0.68 2.63
N SER A 302 -6.31 -0.22 1.66
CA SER A 302 -6.59 0.08 0.24
C SER A 302 -8.06 0.45 -0.04
N ASN A 303 -8.97 -0.07 0.78
CA ASN A 303 -10.40 0.22 0.84
C ASN A 303 -10.75 1.66 1.29
N SER A 304 -9.83 2.41 1.89
CA SER A 304 -10.09 3.78 2.35
C SER A 304 -10.43 4.72 1.18
N PRO A 305 -11.43 5.60 1.30
CA PRO A 305 -11.76 6.58 0.27
C PRO A 305 -10.78 7.77 0.22
N TRP A 306 -9.70 7.74 1.00
CA TRP A 306 -8.68 8.81 1.04
C TRP A 306 -7.33 8.35 0.49
N VAL A 307 -7.28 7.14 -0.08
CA VAL A 307 -6.09 6.56 -0.69
C VAL A 307 -6.40 6.10 -2.10
N THR A 308 -5.37 6.03 -2.94
CA THR A 308 -5.44 5.35 -4.24
C THR A 308 -5.08 3.89 -4.03
N GLY A 309 -6.08 2.99 -4.13
CA GLY A 309 -5.88 1.55 -4.05
C GLY A 309 -5.34 1.00 -5.39
N ILE A 310 -4.32 0.14 -5.34
CA ILE A 310 -3.55 -0.27 -6.53
C ILE A 310 -3.64 -1.77 -6.74
N GLY A 311 -4.30 -2.18 -7.83
CA GLY A 311 -4.40 -3.58 -8.21
C GLY A 311 -3.21 -4.06 -9.05
N GLY A 312 -3.25 -5.34 -9.41
CA GLY A 312 -2.14 -6.03 -10.07
C GLY A 312 -2.48 -6.54 -11.48
N LEU A 313 -1.54 -6.36 -12.40
CA LEU A 313 -1.61 -6.79 -13.79
C LEU A 313 -0.47 -7.75 -14.14
N SER A 314 -0.74 -8.68 -15.04
CA SER A 314 0.26 -9.45 -15.77
C SER A 314 0.70 -8.65 -17.00
N VAL A 315 1.97 -8.21 -17.03
CA VAL A 315 2.51 -7.41 -18.15
C VAL A 315 3.40 -8.29 -19.02
N THR A 316 2.85 -8.78 -20.13
CA THR A 316 3.52 -9.75 -21.00
C THR A 316 4.38 -9.10 -22.08
N SER A 317 4.09 -7.85 -22.44
CA SER A 317 4.87 -7.03 -23.35
C SER A 317 4.83 -5.57 -22.89
N ILE A 318 5.93 -4.85 -23.06
CA ILE A 318 6.06 -3.41 -22.76
C ILE A 318 6.20 -2.56 -24.03
N SER A 319 6.29 -3.19 -25.21
CA SER A 319 6.36 -2.51 -26.51
C SER A 319 5.80 -3.41 -27.63
N PRO A 320 4.50 -3.28 -28.00
CA PRO A 320 3.49 -2.46 -27.33
C PRO A 320 3.17 -2.99 -25.93
N LEU A 321 2.61 -2.14 -25.07
CA LEU A 321 2.17 -2.53 -23.73
C LEU A 321 0.98 -3.49 -23.84
N VAL A 322 1.12 -4.70 -23.29
CA VAL A 322 0.08 -5.76 -23.28
C VAL A 322 -0.09 -6.26 -21.85
N GLN A 323 -1.30 -6.12 -21.33
CA GLN A 323 -1.61 -6.32 -19.92
C GLN A 323 -2.95 -7.04 -19.75
N THR A 324 -3.05 -7.88 -18.72
CA THR A 324 -4.29 -8.52 -18.27
C THR A 324 -4.34 -8.48 -16.74
N VAL A 325 -5.51 -8.68 -16.13
CA VAL A 325 -5.58 -8.83 -14.66
C VAL A 325 -4.67 -9.96 -14.19
N TRP A 326 -3.94 -9.74 -13.10
CA TRP A 326 -3.07 -10.73 -12.50
C TRP A 326 -3.88 -11.77 -11.70
N ASN A 327 -3.74 -13.04 -12.07
CA ASN A 327 -4.38 -14.18 -11.41
C ASN A 327 -3.49 -15.43 -11.53
N GLY A 328 -2.69 -15.68 -10.49
CA GLY A 328 -1.79 -16.82 -10.36
C GLY A 328 -0.31 -16.52 -10.66
N GLY A 329 0.51 -17.57 -10.64
CA GLY A 329 1.96 -17.46 -10.94
C GLY A 329 2.88 -17.53 -9.72
N CYS A 330 2.35 -17.72 -8.51
CA CYS A 330 3.13 -17.75 -7.26
C CYS A 330 3.50 -19.17 -6.78
N GLY A 331 2.89 -20.21 -7.35
CA GLY A 331 3.01 -21.60 -6.87
C GLY A 331 1.95 -21.99 -5.83
N SER A 332 1.27 -21.00 -5.25
CA SER A 332 0.02 -21.06 -4.49
C SER A 332 -1.00 -20.09 -5.10
N PRO A 333 -2.29 -20.10 -4.67
CA PRO A 333 -3.27 -19.10 -5.08
C PRO A 333 -2.78 -17.67 -4.75
N CYS A 334 -2.80 -16.80 -5.75
CA CYS A 334 -2.44 -15.39 -5.62
C CYS A 334 -3.01 -14.61 -6.80
N GLY A 335 -3.25 -13.32 -6.65
CA GLY A 335 -3.77 -12.46 -7.71
C GLY A 335 -4.03 -11.04 -7.22
N GLY A 336 -4.21 -10.11 -8.14
CA GLY A 336 -4.40 -8.70 -7.80
C GLY A 336 -5.68 -8.47 -6.98
N GLY A 337 -5.54 -7.83 -5.84
CA GLY A 337 -6.65 -7.55 -4.93
C GLY A 337 -7.70 -6.59 -5.51
N GLY A 338 -8.95 -6.78 -5.13
CA GLY A 338 -10.05 -5.91 -5.56
C GLY A 338 -11.44 -6.47 -5.27
N GLY A 339 -12.40 -5.57 -5.06
CA GLY A 339 -13.77 -5.89 -4.64
C GLY A 339 -14.52 -4.69 -4.07
N PHE A 340 -15.44 -4.97 -3.15
CA PHE A 340 -16.29 -3.96 -2.50
C PHE A 340 -16.01 -3.92 -1.00
N SER A 341 -15.80 -2.72 -0.46
CA SER A 341 -15.63 -2.48 0.97
C SER A 341 -16.93 -2.72 1.74
N ASN A 342 -16.84 -3.39 2.89
CA ASN A 342 -17.93 -3.51 3.86
C ASN A 342 -17.90 -2.41 4.93
N VAL A 343 -16.82 -1.61 4.97
CA VAL A 343 -16.59 -0.57 5.97
C VAL A 343 -16.89 0.83 5.43
N TYR A 344 -16.45 1.13 4.21
CA TYR A 344 -16.52 2.46 3.64
C TYR A 344 -17.57 2.57 2.55
N ASP A 345 -18.39 3.61 2.67
CA ASP A 345 -19.31 3.98 1.62
C ASP A 345 -18.55 4.49 0.38
N ARG A 346 -19.17 4.31 -0.79
CA ARG A 346 -18.69 4.84 -2.06
C ARG A 346 -18.62 6.36 -1.98
N PRO A 347 -17.43 6.95 -2.18
CA PRO A 347 -17.30 8.40 -2.15
C PRO A 347 -17.89 9.03 -3.43
N ASP A 348 -18.37 10.27 -3.33
CA ASP A 348 -19.03 10.99 -4.44
C ASP A 348 -18.14 11.13 -5.70
N TRP A 349 -16.81 11.12 -5.53
CA TRP A 349 -15.86 11.19 -6.64
C TRP A 349 -15.69 9.85 -7.37
N GLN A 350 -16.10 8.72 -6.79
CA GLN A 350 -16.00 7.40 -7.42
C GLN A 350 -17.15 7.21 -8.41
N VAL A 351 -17.02 7.88 -9.55
CA VAL A 351 -17.97 7.90 -10.66
C VAL A 351 -17.24 7.82 -11.99
N GLY A 352 -17.79 7.08 -12.94
CA GLY A 352 -17.19 6.90 -14.26
C GLY A 352 -17.82 5.75 -15.02
N PRO A 353 -17.47 5.55 -16.30
CA PRO A 353 -17.88 4.35 -17.04
C PRO A 353 -17.51 3.08 -16.27
N GLY A 354 -18.41 2.10 -16.17
CA GLY A 354 -18.17 0.82 -15.48
C GLY A 354 -18.38 0.84 -13.95
N VAL A 355 -18.26 2.01 -13.29
CA VAL A 355 -18.45 2.12 -11.83
C VAL A 355 -19.88 1.78 -11.46
N THR A 356 -20.07 0.80 -10.58
CA THR A 356 -21.41 0.40 -10.15
C THR A 356 -21.98 1.42 -9.15
N LEU A 357 -23.31 1.58 -9.16
CA LEU A 357 -24.04 2.49 -8.25
C LEU A 357 -24.31 1.88 -6.86
N THR A 358 -23.48 0.93 -6.41
CA THR A 358 -23.58 0.41 -5.05
C THR A 358 -23.17 1.51 -4.06
N ASN A 359 -23.57 1.34 -2.79
CA ASN A 359 -23.15 2.24 -1.73
C ASN A 359 -21.73 1.95 -1.23
N GLN A 360 -21.02 0.94 -1.74
CA GLN A 360 -19.74 0.48 -1.20
C GLN A 360 -18.55 1.06 -1.99
N ARG A 361 -17.48 1.46 -1.30
CA ARG A 361 -16.20 1.81 -1.95
C ARG A 361 -15.69 0.61 -2.74
N GLN A 362 -15.42 0.81 -4.03
CA GLN A 362 -14.93 -0.22 -4.96
C GLN A 362 -13.41 -0.13 -5.11
N VAL A 363 -12.66 -1.22 -4.97
CA VAL A 363 -11.19 -1.31 -5.06
C VAL A 363 -10.82 -2.24 -6.22
N PRO A 364 -9.72 -2.03 -6.96
CA PRO A 364 -8.76 -0.93 -6.87
C PRO A 364 -9.26 0.34 -7.57
N ASP A 365 -8.51 1.44 -7.47
CA ASP A 365 -8.74 2.65 -8.28
C ASP A 365 -8.01 2.56 -9.63
N ILE A 366 -6.78 2.04 -9.63
CA ILE A 366 -5.95 1.85 -10.83
C ILE A 366 -5.10 0.60 -10.64
N SER A 367 -4.59 0.01 -11.72
CA SER A 367 -3.73 -1.16 -11.66
C SER A 367 -2.46 -0.99 -12.48
N VAL A 368 -1.37 -1.52 -11.95
CA VAL A 368 -0.07 -1.63 -12.64
C VAL A 368 0.41 -3.06 -12.55
N MET A 369 1.62 -3.34 -13.02
CA MET A 369 2.21 -4.67 -12.92
C MET A 369 2.17 -5.17 -11.47
N GLY A 370 1.82 -6.43 -11.31
CA GLY A 370 1.84 -7.13 -10.03
C GLY A 370 2.12 -8.63 -10.18
N ASP A 371 2.02 -9.19 -11.39
CA ASP A 371 2.32 -10.61 -11.57
C ASP A 371 3.83 -10.91 -11.40
N PRO A 372 4.21 -11.81 -10.47
CA PRO A 372 5.61 -12.12 -10.21
C PRO A 372 6.31 -12.82 -11.39
N ARG A 373 5.58 -13.47 -12.31
CA ARG A 373 6.14 -13.97 -13.59
C ARG A 373 6.61 -12.84 -14.49
N THR A 374 6.09 -11.64 -14.25
CA THR A 374 6.42 -10.43 -15.00
C THR A 374 7.03 -9.34 -14.13
N GLY A 375 7.41 -9.67 -12.90
CA GLY A 375 7.72 -8.74 -11.81
C GLY A 375 9.03 -7.96 -11.96
N MET A 376 9.58 -7.49 -10.85
CA MET A 376 10.79 -6.67 -10.76
C MET A 376 11.97 -7.45 -10.16
N LEU A 377 13.19 -7.12 -10.60
CA LEU A 377 14.43 -7.55 -9.94
C LEU A 377 14.76 -6.66 -8.73
N ALA A 378 15.00 -7.28 -7.56
CA ALA A 378 15.57 -6.62 -6.39
C ALA A 378 16.74 -7.43 -5.80
N TYR A 379 17.54 -6.79 -4.95
CA TYR A 379 18.68 -7.41 -4.27
C TYR A 379 18.38 -7.56 -2.77
N TYR A 380 18.34 -8.79 -2.29
CA TYR A 380 17.95 -9.10 -0.92
C TYR A 380 18.65 -10.36 -0.40
N ALA A 381 19.00 -10.35 0.88
CA ALA A 381 19.78 -11.36 1.58
C ALA A 381 21.06 -11.77 0.81
N GLY A 382 21.75 -10.77 0.23
CA GLY A 382 22.98 -10.99 -0.54
C GLY A 382 22.80 -11.57 -1.95
N GLY A 383 21.58 -11.62 -2.49
CA GLY A 383 21.31 -12.17 -3.81
C GLY A 383 20.28 -11.39 -4.62
N TRP A 384 20.39 -11.47 -5.95
CA TRP A 384 19.35 -10.98 -6.87
C TRP A 384 18.14 -11.91 -6.84
N GLN A 385 16.94 -11.35 -6.71
CA GLN A 385 15.68 -12.07 -6.60
C GLN A 385 14.60 -11.37 -7.42
N GLY A 386 13.57 -12.12 -7.82
CA GLY A 386 12.45 -11.62 -8.62
C GLY A 386 11.19 -11.56 -7.77
N PHE A 387 10.53 -10.40 -7.77
CA PHE A 387 9.35 -10.14 -6.95
C PHE A 387 8.19 -9.60 -7.79
N GLY A 388 6.97 -9.95 -7.42
CA GLY A 388 5.72 -9.36 -7.86
C GLY A 388 4.88 -8.97 -6.65
N GLY A 389 3.57 -9.12 -6.77
CA GLY A 389 2.58 -8.61 -5.83
C GLY A 389 2.12 -7.21 -6.17
N THR A 390 0.95 -6.84 -5.67
CA THR A 390 0.45 -5.46 -5.69
C THR A 390 1.34 -4.50 -4.92
N SER A 391 2.19 -5.03 -4.03
CA SER A 391 3.33 -4.33 -3.43
C SER A 391 4.19 -3.58 -4.41
N ILE A 392 4.47 -4.11 -5.62
CA ILE A 392 5.26 -3.33 -6.58
C ILE A 392 4.47 -2.15 -7.17
N GLY A 393 3.15 -2.13 -6.98
CA GLY A 393 2.29 -1.11 -7.52
C GLY A 393 2.35 0.21 -6.76
N ALA A 394 2.30 0.17 -5.42
CA ALA A 394 2.37 1.36 -4.59
C ALA A 394 3.67 2.18 -4.80
N PRO A 395 4.87 1.58 -4.80
CA PRO A 395 6.13 2.27 -5.06
C PRO A 395 6.26 2.77 -6.50
N ILE A 396 5.70 2.07 -7.50
CA ILE A 396 5.61 2.58 -8.89
C ILE A 396 4.82 3.89 -8.91
N LEU A 397 3.61 3.93 -8.32
CA LEU A 397 2.80 5.14 -8.31
C LEU A 397 3.39 6.26 -7.46
N GLY A 398 4.06 5.94 -6.34
CA GLY A 398 4.83 6.91 -5.55
C GLY A 398 5.96 7.55 -6.36
N ALA A 399 6.73 6.75 -7.10
CA ALA A 399 7.76 7.26 -7.99
C ALA A 399 7.19 8.09 -9.15
N MET A 400 6.08 7.64 -9.76
CA MET A 400 5.37 8.40 -10.78
C MET A 400 4.82 9.72 -10.25
N ALA A 401 4.39 9.79 -8.99
CA ALA A 401 3.93 11.02 -8.38
C ALA A 401 5.07 12.02 -8.18
N ALA A 402 6.24 11.57 -7.70
CA ALA A 402 7.42 12.41 -7.56
C ALA A 402 7.91 12.96 -8.91
N VAL A 403 8.02 12.09 -9.93
CA VAL A 403 8.44 12.49 -11.28
C VAL A 403 7.38 13.39 -11.95
N GLY A 404 6.10 13.07 -11.75
CA GLY A 404 4.97 13.84 -12.27
C GLY A 404 4.88 15.23 -11.67
N ALA A 405 4.99 15.37 -10.34
CA ALA A 405 5.01 16.67 -9.67
C ALA A 405 6.16 17.55 -10.18
N GLN A 406 7.34 16.96 -10.37
CA GLN A 406 8.49 17.66 -10.95
C GLN A 406 8.19 18.14 -12.38
N ALA A 407 7.64 17.26 -13.22
CA ALA A 407 7.30 17.57 -14.60
C ALA A 407 6.22 18.64 -14.73
N CYS A 408 5.26 18.67 -13.78
CA CYS A 408 4.22 19.68 -13.69
C CYS A 408 4.70 21.00 -13.06
N GLY A 409 5.86 21.01 -12.40
CA GLY A 409 6.38 22.18 -11.69
C GLY A 409 5.55 22.58 -10.46
N ILE A 410 4.95 21.59 -9.79
CA ILE A 410 4.13 21.79 -8.59
C ILE A 410 4.73 21.05 -7.39
N ALA A 411 4.38 21.44 -6.17
CA ALA A 411 4.96 20.86 -4.96
C ALA A 411 4.62 19.36 -4.79
N ASN A 412 3.35 19.00 -4.99
CA ASN A 412 2.85 17.63 -4.90
C ASN A 412 1.58 17.48 -5.75
N LEU A 413 1.16 16.23 -5.98
CA LEU A 413 -0.04 15.89 -6.74
C LEU A 413 -1.30 15.76 -5.87
N GLY A 414 -1.23 16.01 -4.56
CA GLY A 414 -2.43 15.98 -3.73
C GLY A 414 -3.17 14.64 -3.68
N PHE A 415 -4.44 14.70 -3.30
CA PHE A 415 -5.33 13.55 -3.32
C PHE A 415 -5.78 13.24 -4.76
N LEU A 416 -5.25 12.15 -5.33
CA LEU A 416 -5.33 11.88 -6.77
C LEU A 416 -6.65 11.28 -7.26
N ASN A 417 -7.43 10.61 -6.41
CA ASN A 417 -8.58 9.83 -6.89
C ASN A 417 -9.57 10.67 -7.72
N PRO A 418 -10.04 11.86 -7.29
CA PRO A 418 -10.94 12.67 -8.11
C PRO A 418 -10.37 12.97 -9.51
N ARG A 419 -9.05 13.21 -9.60
CA ARG A 419 -8.37 13.46 -10.88
C ARG A 419 -8.32 12.20 -11.75
N LEU A 420 -7.99 11.05 -11.18
CA LEU A 420 -7.94 9.77 -11.91
C LEU A 420 -9.30 9.40 -12.52
N TYR A 421 -10.39 9.56 -11.76
CA TYR A 421 -11.74 9.26 -12.27
C TYR A 421 -12.17 10.27 -13.35
N GLN A 422 -11.81 11.55 -13.22
CA GLN A 422 -12.01 12.53 -14.30
C GLN A 422 -11.22 12.19 -15.57
N MET A 423 -9.96 11.74 -15.42
CA MET A 423 -9.13 11.29 -16.53
C MET A 423 -9.78 10.12 -17.28
N ALA A 424 -10.28 9.12 -16.56
CA ALA A 424 -11.02 8.00 -17.16
C ALA A 424 -12.32 8.45 -17.86
N ILE A 425 -13.11 9.36 -17.26
CA ILE A 425 -14.31 9.93 -17.89
C ILE A 425 -13.96 10.64 -19.22
N SER A 426 -12.82 11.34 -19.25
CA SER A 426 -12.33 12.04 -20.44
C SER A 426 -11.61 11.12 -21.45
N GLY A 427 -11.41 9.84 -21.13
CA GLY A 427 -10.66 8.90 -21.97
C GLY A 427 -9.19 9.28 -22.16
N THR A 428 -8.56 9.89 -21.16
CA THR A 428 -7.18 10.40 -21.24
C THR A 428 -6.30 9.79 -20.16
N GLY A 429 -5.04 9.46 -20.49
CA GLY A 429 -4.03 9.05 -19.52
C GLY A 429 -4.16 7.63 -18.98
N ILE A 430 -5.27 6.93 -19.23
CA ILE A 430 -5.52 5.58 -18.71
C ILE A 430 -5.82 4.62 -19.88
N ILE A 431 -5.22 3.44 -19.82
CA ILE A 431 -5.49 2.31 -20.71
C ILE A 431 -6.45 1.36 -20.00
N ASP A 432 -7.66 1.23 -20.54
CA ASP A 432 -8.67 0.29 -20.05
C ASP A 432 -8.19 -1.17 -20.19
N VAL A 433 -8.21 -1.93 -19.09
CA VAL A 433 -7.81 -3.34 -19.06
C VAL A 433 -9.08 -4.17 -19.02
N THR A 434 -9.38 -4.87 -20.12
CA THR A 434 -10.70 -5.51 -20.33
C THR A 434 -10.65 -7.03 -20.28
N THR A 435 -9.53 -7.63 -19.84
CA THR A 435 -9.33 -9.08 -19.85
C THR A 435 -8.70 -9.62 -18.57
N GLY A 436 -9.12 -10.83 -18.19
CA GLY A 436 -8.73 -11.51 -16.95
C GLY A 436 -9.78 -11.37 -15.85
N SER A 437 -9.49 -11.95 -14.69
CA SER A 437 -10.30 -11.87 -13.47
C SER A 437 -9.36 -11.94 -12.28
N ASN A 438 -9.78 -11.51 -11.09
CA ASN A 438 -9.01 -11.71 -9.84
C ASN A 438 -9.59 -12.81 -8.94
N ASP A 439 -10.45 -13.67 -9.48
CA ASP A 439 -11.04 -14.79 -8.74
C ASP A 439 -10.06 -15.98 -8.72
N ILE A 440 -9.32 -16.11 -7.61
CA ILE A 440 -8.30 -17.15 -7.41
C ILE A 440 -8.86 -18.41 -6.74
N TYR A 441 -10.08 -18.34 -6.18
CA TYR A 441 -10.74 -19.44 -5.46
C TYR A 441 -12.09 -19.87 -6.07
N SER A 442 -12.48 -19.31 -7.22
CA SER A 442 -13.78 -19.55 -7.86
C SER A 442 -14.98 -19.20 -6.97
N THR A 443 -14.88 -18.10 -6.21
CA THR A 443 -15.83 -17.73 -5.13
C THR A 443 -16.65 -16.49 -5.43
N GLY A 444 -16.28 -15.71 -6.45
CA GLY A 444 -16.93 -14.45 -6.77
C GLY A 444 -16.28 -13.80 -7.98
N SER A 445 -16.91 -13.97 -9.14
CA SER A 445 -16.35 -13.64 -10.45
C SER A 445 -16.27 -12.13 -10.71
N TYR A 446 -15.19 -11.47 -10.26
CA TYR A 446 -14.83 -10.16 -10.79
C TYR A 446 -13.91 -10.33 -11.99
N SER A 447 -14.50 -10.17 -13.17
CA SER A 447 -13.78 -10.15 -14.44
C SER A 447 -13.55 -8.71 -14.85
N ALA A 448 -12.43 -8.48 -15.53
CA ALA A 448 -12.21 -7.23 -16.21
C ALA A 448 -13.26 -7.00 -17.29
N THR A 449 -13.75 -5.76 -17.41
CA THR A 449 -14.76 -5.36 -18.39
C THR A 449 -14.40 -4.04 -19.03
N SER A 450 -15.27 -3.46 -19.87
CA SER A 450 -14.99 -2.13 -20.42
C SER A 450 -15.33 -1.03 -19.41
N GLY A 451 -14.42 -0.08 -19.24
CA GLY A 451 -14.49 0.94 -18.20
C GLY A 451 -14.03 0.39 -16.85
N TYR A 452 -14.42 1.05 -15.78
CA TYR A 452 -14.06 0.62 -14.44
C TYR A 452 -14.59 -0.77 -14.12
N ASP A 453 -13.75 -1.60 -13.52
CA ASP A 453 -14.13 -2.84 -12.85
C ASP A 453 -13.31 -3.06 -11.57
N VAL A 454 -13.80 -3.92 -10.68
CA VAL A 454 -13.12 -4.18 -9.39
C VAL A 454 -11.96 -5.18 -9.51
N ALA A 455 -11.57 -5.60 -10.72
CA ALA A 455 -10.42 -6.47 -10.95
C ALA A 455 -9.19 -5.66 -11.42
N SER A 456 -9.40 -4.54 -12.10
CA SER A 456 -8.35 -3.68 -12.68
C SER A 456 -8.52 -2.18 -12.42
N GLY A 457 -9.60 -1.79 -11.72
CA GLY A 457 -9.91 -0.40 -11.44
C GLY A 457 -10.27 0.34 -12.71
N LEU A 458 -9.75 1.56 -12.86
CA LEU A 458 -9.88 2.34 -14.10
C LEU A 458 -9.03 1.79 -15.26
N GLY A 459 -8.13 0.84 -14.98
CA GLY A 459 -7.13 0.33 -15.93
C GLY A 459 -5.70 0.69 -15.52
N SER A 460 -4.80 0.90 -16.48
CA SER A 460 -3.37 1.15 -16.25
C SER A 460 -2.90 2.53 -16.73
N PRO A 461 -1.88 3.15 -16.09
CA PRO A 461 -1.29 4.39 -16.59
C PRO A 461 -0.80 4.25 -18.03
N ASN A 462 -1.26 5.15 -18.91
CA ASN A 462 -0.79 5.21 -20.28
C ASN A 462 0.62 5.83 -20.34
N PRO A 463 1.64 5.16 -20.91
CA PRO A 463 3.03 5.63 -20.89
C PRO A 463 3.24 6.96 -21.62
N ALA A 464 2.39 7.32 -22.58
CA ALA A 464 2.54 8.58 -23.33
C ALA A 464 1.78 9.74 -22.68
N THR A 465 0.67 9.46 -21.99
CA THR A 465 -0.32 10.51 -21.65
C THR A 465 -0.66 10.60 -20.17
N PHE A 466 -0.28 9.63 -19.33
CA PHE A 466 -0.60 9.67 -17.90
C PHE A 466 0.05 10.85 -17.18
N LEU A 467 1.40 10.92 -17.18
CA LEU A 467 2.12 11.99 -16.46
C LEU A 467 1.71 13.41 -16.92
N PRO A 468 1.61 13.73 -18.23
CA PRO A 468 1.12 15.04 -18.66
C PRO A 468 -0.32 15.33 -18.22
N ALA A 469 -1.17 14.30 -18.13
CA ALA A 469 -2.55 14.45 -17.68
C ALA A 469 -2.66 14.70 -16.17
N LEU A 470 -1.61 14.50 -15.37
CA LEU A 470 -1.65 14.81 -13.93
C LEU A 470 -1.57 16.31 -13.64
N CYS A 471 -1.03 17.12 -14.55
CA CYS A 471 -0.77 18.56 -14.31
C CYS A 471 -2.01 19.46 -14.29
N GLY A 472 -3.20 18.93 -14.56
CA GLY A 472 -4.45 19.69 -14.68
C GLY A 472 -5.29 19.74 -13.39
N GLN A 473 -4.65 19.88 -12.23
CA GLN A 473 -5.34 19.91 -10.92
C GLN A 473 -5.97 21.26 -10.60
#